data_AF-A0AA35UYI1-F1
#
_entry.id   AF-A0AA35UYI1-F1
#
_cell.length_a   1.000
_cell.length_b   1.000
_cell.length_c   1.000
_cell.angle_alpha   90.00
_cell.angle_beta   90.00
_cell.angle_gamma   90.00
#
_symmetry.space_group_name_H-M   'P 1'
#
loop_
_entity.id
_entity.type
_entity.pdbx_description
1 polymer ?
#
loop_
_entity_poly.entity_id
_entity_poly.type
_entity_poly.pdbx_seq_one_letter_code
_entity_poly.pdbx_strand_id
1 'polypeptide(L)' 'MITLHDQIQMLRAELTSFYLSRRERAKIERELARALAAAERAREEE' A
#
# COMPACT_ATOMS: atom_id res chain seq x y z
N MET A 1 -6.57 -11.44 -11.10
CA MET A 1 -6.97 -11.32 -9.69
C MET A 1 -5.87 -10.50 -9.03
N ILE A 2 -6.18 -9.33 -8.46
CA ILE A 2 -5.15 -8.45 -7.89
C ILE A 2 -4.76 -9.04 -6.53
N THR A 3 -3.50 -9.42 -6.36
CA THR A 3 -3.01 -9.95 -5.09
C THR A 3 -2.71 -8.81 -4.12
N LEU A 4 -2.60 -9.12 -2.82
CA LEU A 4 -2.20 -8.14 -1.82
C LEU A 4 -0.82 -7.54 -2.14
N HIS A 5 0.07 -8.33 -2.75
CA HIS A 5 1.35 -7.87 -3.25
C HIS A 5 1.20 -6.83 -4.36
N ASP A 6 0.33 -7.09 -5.34
CA ASP A 6 0.05 -6.14 -6.43
C ASP A 6 -0.52 -4.82 -5.89
N GLN A 7 -1.38 -4.90 -4.88
CA GLN A 7 -1.96 -3.73 -4.22
C GLN A 7 -0.89 -2.88 -3.50
N ILE A 8 0.08 -3.53 -2.85
CA ILE A 8 1.24 -2.85 -2.23
C ILE A 8 2.11 -2.16 -3.29
N GLN A 9 2.36 -2.82 -4.42
CA GLN A 9 3.16 -2.23 -5.51
C GLN A 9 2.45 -1.04 -6.15
N MET A 10 1.13 -1.12 -6.32
CA MET A 10 0.32 -0.03 -6.85
C MET A 10 0.36 1.19 -5.93
N LEU A 11 0.16 1.01 -4.62
CA LEU A 11 0.24 2.09 -3.64
C LEU A 11 1.63 2.74 -3.59
N ARG A 12 2.70 1.95 -3.75
CA ARG A 12 4.08 2.48 -3.87
C ARG A 12 4.26 3.31 -5.14
N ALA A 13 3.76 2.84 -6.27
CA ALA A 13 3.82 3.55 -7.54
C ALA A 13 3.04 4.87 -7.48
N GLU A 14 1.88 4.87 -6.82
CA GLU A 14 1.12 6.09 -6.57
C GLU A 14 1.91 7.08 -5.72
N LEU A 15 2.58 6.65 -4.64
CA LEU A 15 3.39 7.54 -3.79
C LEU A 15 4.57 8.20 -4.51
N THR A 16 5.08 7.59 -5.58
CA THR A 16 6.10 8.18 -6.45
C THR A 16 5.56 9.20 -7.45
N SER A 17 4.23 9.37 -7.54
CA SER A 17 3.62 10.37 -8.42
C SER A 17 3.85 11.79 -7.92
N PHE A 18 4.29 12.67 -8.82
CA PHE A 18 4.61 14.07 -8.52
C PHE A 18 3.39 14.97 -8.30
N TYR A 19 2.17 14.46 -8.55
CA TYR A 19 0.93 15.23 -8.47
C TYR A 19 0.18 15.07 -7.14
N LEU A 20 0.76 14.36 -6.17
CA LEU A 20 0.12 14.11 -4.89
C LEU A 20 0.19 15.32 -3.95
N SER A 21 -0.97 15.75 -3.46
CA SER A 21 -1.01 16.65 -2.31
C SER A 21 -0.57 15.92 -1.04
N ARG A 22 -0.12 16.67 -0.02
CA ARG A 22 0.28 16.08 1.27
C ARG A 22 -0.83 15.24 1.92
N ARG A 23 -2.10 15.61 1.73
CA ARG A 23 -3.25 14.87 2.28
C ARG A 23 -3.46 13.55 1.56
N GLU A 24 -3.38 13.55 0.23
CA GLU A 24 -3.51 12.33 -0.56
C GLU A 24 -2.34 11.40 -0.29
N ARG A 25 -1.12 11.93 -0.19
CA ARG A 25 0.07 11.15 0.18
C ARG A 25 -0.11 10.46 1.54
N ALA A 26 -0.59 11.19 2.55
CA ALA A 26 -0.85 10.62 3.87
C ALA A 26 -1.97 9.55 3.86
N LYS A 27 -2.95 9.68 2.96
CA LYS A 27 -4.00 8.66 2.78
C LYS A 27 -3.41 7.37 2.18
N ILE A 28 -2.62 7.50 1.13
CA ILE A 28 -1.98 6.37 0.44
C ILE A 28 -0.95 5.70 1.35
N GLU A 29 -0.16 6.46 2.12
CA GLU A 29 0.76 5.90 3.13
C GLU A 29 0.00 5.10 4.20
N ARG A 30 -1.16 5.59 4.67
CA ARG A 30 -2.01 4.85 5.61
C ARG A 30 -2.57 3.55 5.00
N GLU A 31 -2.98 3.59 3.74
CA GLU A 31 -3.45 2.40 3.03
C GLU A 31 -2.31 1.39 2.82
N LEU A 32 -1.11 1.86 2.47
CA LEU A 32 0.08 1.03 2.33
C LEU A 32 0.47 0.36 3.65
N ALA A 33 0.46 1.10 4.76
CA ALA A 33 0.76 0.54 6.08
C ALA A 33 -0.22 -0.57 6.48
N ARG A 34 -1.52 -0.40 6.18
CA ARG A 34 -2.54 -1.43 6.44
C ARG A 34 -2.35 -2.65 5.57
N ALA A 35 -2.05 -2.46 4.28
CA ALA A 35 -1.80 -3.56 3.35
C ALA A 35 -0.56 -4.38 3.75
N LEU A 36 0.51 -3.71 4.19
CA LEU A 36 1.72 -4.36 4.72
C LEU A 36 1.42 -5.16 5.99
N ALA A 37 0.68 -4.59 6.95
CA ALA A 37 0.31 -5.31 8.18
C ALA A 37 -0.64 -6.50 7.90
N ALA A 38 -1.47 -6.42 6.86
CA ALA A 38 -2.27 -7.56 6.41
C ALA A 38 -1.40 -8.63 5.73
N ALA A 39 -0.39 -8.23 4.97
CA ALA A 39 0.52 -9.16 4.29
C ALA A 39 1.42 -9.89 5.27
N GLU A 40 1.86 -9.21 6.33
CA GLU A 40 2.66 -9.78 7.40
C GLU A 40 1.86 -10.83 8.18
N ARG A 41 0.62 -10.52 8.57
CA ARG A 41 -0.29 -11.49 9.19
C ARG A 41 -0.60 -12.69 8.30
N ALA A 42 -0.83 -12.45 7.01
CA ALA A 42 -1.07 -13.54 6.05
C ALA A 42 0.16 -14.44 5.85
N ARG A 43 1.38 -13.94 6.08
CA ARG A 43 2.62 -14.73 6.06
C ARG A 43 2.87 -15.48 7.36
N GLU A 44 2.40 -14.99 8.50
CA GLU A 44 2.50 -15.69 9.78
C GLU A 44 1.54 -16.89 9.88
N GLU A 45 0.48 -16.89 9.07
CA GLU A 45 -0.52 -17.97 8.99
C GLU A 45 -0.16 -19.07 7.96
N GLU A 46 0.90 -18.90 7.17
CA GLU A 46 1.42 -19.86 6.17
C GLU A 46 2.61 -20.68 6.72
#